data_AF-A0A7K3ZRZ6-F1
#
_entry.id   AF-A0A7K3ZRZ6-F1
#
_cell.length_a   1.000
_cell.length_b   1.000
_cell.length_c   1.000
_cell.angle_alpha   90.00
_cell.angle_beta   90.00
_cell.angle_gamma   90.00
#
_symmetry.space_group_name_H-M   'P 1'
#
loop_
_entity.id
_entity.type
_entity.pdbx_description
1 polymer ?
#
loop_
_entity_poly.entity_id
_entity_poly.type
_entity_poly.pdbx_seq_one_letter_code
_entity_poly.pdbx_strand_id
1 'polypeptide(L)'
;MNTILTALPGAVAAVIVIIVGAVVGWFVGKVVNRVVDKTVEGHFDKSEVGKVFKASGFDLSNFVGGVIMAFIVIVAITIAIGLLNIPGTTGEFIQQIAAYLPRLIGGILVIVLGIVLVDFLSTLIGKVIRPMFGEAKTEIADMLKNLIFLGLIAVILNIAFELLLLNTTGLVYSLILGFVIIGAGIIITDTVIKSITDDHQEFSSIAGYAKFVLYSIFLLIGAGAIFASFTGVTGIISTVAWGFAIAFAVVLIPIVYSIAKKMQTETK
;
A
#
# COMPACT_ATOMS: atom_id res chain seq x y z
N MET A 1 25.05 48.80 8.17
CA MET A 1 24.89 49.30 6.79
C MET A 1 25.54 48.38 5.74
N ASN A 2 26.67 47.71 6.02
CA ASN A 2 27.29 46.76 5.07
C ASN A 2 26.45 45.52 4.72
N THR A 3 25.51 45.09 5.58
CA THR A 3 24.71 43.87 5.38
C THR A 3 23.64 44.01 4.29
N ILE A 4 23.17 45.23 3.99
CA ILE A 4 22.17 45.47 2.94
C ILE A 4 22.84 45.51 1.56
N LEU A 5 24.06 46.05 1.48
CA LEU A 5 24.85 46.11 0.24
C LEU A 5 25.42 44.74 -0.17
N THR A 6 25.64 43.82 0.78
CA THR A 6 26.08 42.44 0.50
C THR A 6 24.93 41.46 0.20
N ALA A 7 23.70 41.76 0.63
CA ALA A 7 22.52 40.91 0.38
C ALA A 7 21.78 41.24 -0.93
N LEU A 8 21.97 42.45 -1.47
CA LEU A 8 21.33 42.91 -2.72
C LEU A 8 21.57 41.97 -3.92
N PRO A 9 22.80 41.47 -4.17
CA PRO A 9 23.05 40.57 -5.29
C PRO A 9 22.31 39.22 -5.18
N GLY A 10 22.21 38.67 -3.96
CA GLY A 10 21.52 37.39 -3.69
C GLY A 10 20.01 37.50 -3.91
N ALA A 11 19.41 38.61 -3.49
CA ALA A 11 17.98 38.87 -3.70
C ALA A 11 17.62 38.99 -5.20
N VAL A 12 18.44 39.70 -5.99
CA VAL A 12 18.22 39.82 -7.43
C VAL A 12 18.37 38.46 -8.13
N ALA A 13 19.41 37.69 -7.78
CA ALA A 13 19.60 36.35 -8.33
C ALA A 13 18.44 35.40 -7.98
N ALA A 14 17.96 35.44 -6.74
CA ALA A 14 16.81 34.64 -6.28
C ALA A 14 15.54 34.96 -7.10
N VAL A 15 15.24 36.24 -7.32
CA VAL A 15 14.10 36.66 -8.14
C VAL A 15 14.22 36.16 -9.58
N ILE A 16 15.39 36.30 -10.20
CA ILE A 16 15.65 35.81 -11.55
C ILE A 16 15.41 34.29 -11.63
N VAL A 17 15.93 33.52 -10.66
CA VAL A 17 15.76 32.06 -10.61
C VAL A 17 14.29 31.67 -10.50
N ILE A 18 13.50 32.35 -9.67
CA ILE A 18 12.06 32.08 -9.55
C ILE A 18 11.33 32.37 -10.86
N ILE A 19 11.64 33.50 -11.52
CA ILE A 19 11.03 33.85 -12.80
C ILE A 19 11.37 32.80 -13.86
N VAL A 20 12.65 32.43 -13.98
CA VAL A 20 13.09 31.40 -14.93
C VAL A 20 12.42 30.06 -14.62
N GLY A 21 12.38 29.65 -13.35
CA GLY A 21 11.72 28.43 -12.90
C GLY A 21 10.23 28.40 -13.23
N ALA A 22 9.52 29.52 -13.06
CA ALA A 22 8.10 29.63 -13.41
C ALA A 22 7.87 29.51 -14.92
N VAL A 23 8.70 30.17 -15.74
CA VAL A 23 8.61 30.09 -17.20
C VAL A 23 8.91 28.68 -17.69
N VAL A 24 9.99 28.07 -17.20
CA VAL A 24 10.38 26.69 -17.54
C VAL A 24 9.31 25.72 -17.06
N GLY A 25 8.83 25.85 -15.82
CA GLY A 25 7.79 25.01 -15.24
C GLY A 25 6.50 25.04 -16.05
N TRP A 26 6.05 26.23 -16.45
CA TRP A 26 4.88 26.39 -17.32
C TRP A 26 5.07 25.72 -18.69
N PHE A 27 6.24 25.91 -19.31
CA PHE A 27 6.53 25.32 -20.61
C PHE A 27 6.58 23.80 -20.53
N VAL A 28 7.35 23.25 -19.59
CA VAL A 28 7.49 21.80 -19.40
C VAL A 28 6.17 21.18 -18.98
N GLY A 29 5.41 21.80 -18.07
CA GLY A 29 4.10 21.34 -17.65
C GLY A 29 3.13 21.20 -18.84
N LYS A 30 3.12 22.17 -19.75
CA LYS A 30 2.32 22.09 -20.99
C LYS A 30 2.78 20.99 -21.94
N VAL A 31 4.09 20.79 -22.07
CA VAL A 31 4.63 19.70 -22.91
C VAL A 31 4.22 18.36 -22.33
N VAL A 32 4.42 18.14 -21.02
CA VAL A 32 4.06 16.90 -20.34
C VAL A 32 2.56 16.64 -20.40
N ASN A 33 1.73 17.65 -20.13
CA ASN A 33 0.28 17.55 -20.27
C ASN A 33 -0.11 16.99 -21.64
N ARG A 34 0.41 17.59 -22.73
CA ARG A 34 0.13 17.14 -24.10
C ARG A 34 0.63 15.72 -24.38
N VAL A 35 1.74 15.31 -23.78
CA VAL A 35 2.27 13.95 -23.94
C VAL A 35 1.37 12.94 -23.22
N VAL A 36 0.97 13.23 -21.98
CA VAL A 36 0.12 12.36 -21.16
C VAL A 36 -1.26 12.20 -21.79
N ASP A 37 -1.86 13.29 -22.24
CA ASP A 37 -3.15 13.32 -22.95
C ASP A 37 -3.14 12.35 -24.14
N LYS A 38 -2.08 12.42 -24.96
CA LYS A 38 -1.95 11.58 -26.15
C LYS A 38 -1.61 10.12 -25.91
N THR A 39 -1.01 9.78 -24.76
CA THR A 39 -0.41 8.44 -24.55
C THR A 39 -1.13 7.63 -23.48
N VAL A 40 -1.38 8.24 -22.33
CA VAL A 40 -1.83 7.54 -21.11
C VAL A 40 -3.30 7.82 -20.82
N GLU A 41 -3.80 9.03 -21.08
CA GLU A 41 -5.14 9.46 -20.66
C GLU A 41 -6.25 8.54 -21.20
N GLY A 42 -6.22 8.21 -22.49
CA GLY A 42 -7.21 7.29 -23.08
C GLY A 42 -7.17 5.86 -22.53
N HIS A 43 -6.04 5.41 -21.99
CA HIS A 43 -5.94 4.11 -21.31
C HIS A 43 -6.44 4.21 -19.87
N PHE A 44 -6.05 5.28 -19.17
CA PHE A 44 -6.49 5.57 -17.81
C PHE A 44 -8.02 5.68 -17.75
N ASP A 45 -8.64 6.48 -18.61
CA ASP A 45 -10.09 6.69 -18.65
C ASP A 45 -10.91 5.40 -18.84
N LYS A 46 -10.31 4.36 -19.42
CA LYS A 46 -10.95 3.06 -19.65
C LYS A 46 -10.80 2.11 -18.46
N SER A 47 -9.83 2.35 -17.58
CA SER A 47 -9.63 1.53 -16.38
C SER A 47 -10.75 1.74 -15.37
N GLU A 48 -10.90 0.80 -14.43
CA GLU A 48 -11.89 0.92 -13.36
C GLU A 48 -11.62 2.15 -12.49
N VAL A 49 -10.34 2.43 -12.23
CA VAL A 49 -9.90 3.60 -11.46
C VAL A 49 -10.20 4.89 -12.23
N GLY A 50 -9.81 4.97 -13.51
CA GLY A 50 -10.00 6.20 -14.28
C GLY A 50 -11.46 6.56 -14.49
N LYS A 51 -12.37 5.59 -14.61
CA LYS A 51 -13.82 5.86 -14.64
C LYS A 51 -14.32 6.58 -13.38
N VAL A 52 -13.83 6.20 -12.20
CA VAL A 52 -14.19 6.83 -10.93
C VAL A 52 -13.67 8.26 -10.85
N PHE A 53 -12.40 8.48 -11.25
CA PHE A 53 -11.81 9.83 -11.27
C PHE A 53 -12.44 10.73 -12.34
N LYS A 54 -12.73 10.21 -13.52
CA LYS A 54 -13.38 10.97 -14.58
C LYS A 54 -14.78 11.43 -14.18
N ALA A 55 -15.50 10.63 -13.39
CA ALA A 55 -16.81 11.01 -12.85
C ALA A 55 -16.76 12.23 -11.91
N SER A 56 -15.60 12.53 -11.30
CA SER A 56 -15.40 13.74 -10.50
C SER A 56 -14.86 14.94 -11.30
N GLY A 57 -14.71 14.81 -12.62
CA GLY A 57 -14.12 15.83 -13.49
C GLY A 57 -12.60 15.91 -13.40
N PHE A 58 -11.94 14.85 -12.92
CA PHE A 58 -10.48 14.77 -12.86
C PHE A 58 -9.89 14.38 -14.24
N ASP A 59 -8.95 15.19 -14.72
CA ASP A 59 -8.15 14.90 -15.93
C ASP A 59 -6.70 14.58 -15.53
N LEU A 60 -6.21 13.41 -15.95
CA LEU A 60 -4.88 12.93 -15.59
C LEU A 60 -3.80 13.80 -16.23
N SER A 61 -3.94 14.21 -17.49
CA SER A 61 -2.94 15.07 -18.14
C SER A 61 -2.83 16.43 -17.48
N ASN A 62 -3.94 17.05 -17.10
CA ASN A 62 -3.98 18.34 -16.41
C ASN A 62 -3.34 18.23 -15.03
N PHE A 63 -3.66 17.17 -14.29
CA PHE A 63 -3.02 16.90 -13.02
C PHE A 63 -1.51 16.71 -13.17
N VAL A 64 -1.05 15.77 -14.01
CA VAL A 64 0.39 15.48 -14.17
C VAL A 64 1.15 16.69 -14.68
N GLY A 65 0.64 17.40 -15.68
CA GLY A 65 1.25 18.63 -16.18
C GLY A 65 1.34 19.73 -15.12
N GLY A 66 0.27 19.93 -14.33
CA GLY A 66 0.23 20.88 -13.23
C GLY A 66 1.22 20.53 -12.11
N VAL A 67 1.33 19.24 -11.76
CA VAL A 67 2.24 18.80 -10.71
C VAL A 67 3.71 18.88 -11.16
N ILE A 68 4.02 18.59 -12.43
CA ILE A 68 5.37 18.82 -12.97
C ILE A 68 5.73 20.32 -12.98
N MET A 69 4.79 21.19 -13.37
CA MET A 69 4.98 22.64 -13.26
C MET A 69 5.26 23.04 -11.81
N ALA A 70 4.45 22.56 -10.86
CA ALA A 70 4.63 22.84 -9.44
C ALA A 70 5.98 22.34 -8.92
N PHE A 71 6.41 21.14 -9.33
CA PHE A 71 7.72 20.59 -8.98
C PHE A 71 8.87 21.51 -9.40
N ILE A 72 8.87 21.94 -10.67
CA ILE A 72 9.93 22.82 -11.21
C ILE A 72 9.93 24.18 -10.50
N VAL A 73 8.75 24.77 -10.28
CA VAL A 73 8.62 26.04 -9.56
C VAL A 73 9.14 25.91 -8.14
N ILE A 74 8.81 24.82 -7.45
CA ILE A 74 9.28 24.58 -6.09
C ILE A 74 10.79 24.39 -6.05
N VAL A 75 11.38 23.63 -6.98
CA VAL A 75 12.84 23.49 -7.07
C VAL A 75 13.50 24.85 -7.26
N ALA A 76 12.93 25.70 -8.13
CA ALA A 76 13.43 27.07 -8.31
C ALA A 76 13.33 27.91 -7.04
N ILE A 77 12.24 27.79 -6.27
CA ILE A 77 12.09 28.44 -4.96
C ILE A 77 13.14 27.92 -3.98
N THR A 78 13.40 26.62 -3.92
CA THR A 78 14.43 26.03 -3.05
C THR A 78 15.82 26.57 -3.37
N ILE A 79 16.15 26.69 -4.66
CA ILE A 79 17.42 27.30 -5.10
C ILE A 79 17.47 28.78 -4.73
N ALA A 80 16.38 29.52 -4.99
CA ALA A 80 16.28 30.94 -4.69
C ALA A 80 16.46 31.23 -3.20
N ILE A 81 15.87 30.43 -2.32
CA ILE A 81 16.07 30.51 -0.86
C ILE A 81 17.54 30.30 -0.50
N GLY A 82 18.20 29.32 -1.11
CA GLY A 82 19.64 29.10 -0.92
C GLY A 82 20.50 30.31 -1.33
N LEU A 83 20.12 31.01 -2.39
CA LEU A 83 20.81 32.24 -2.85
C LEU A 83 20.63 33.43 -1.92
N LEU A 84 19.55 33.47 -1.14
CA LEU A 84 19.34 34.52 -0.13
C LEU A 84 20.34 34.41 1.03
N ASN A 85 20.96 33.24 1.22
CA ASN A 85 22.00 32.96 2.23
C ASN A 85 21.64 33.50 3.62
N ILE A 86 20.42 33.21 4.08
CA ILE A 86 19.89 33.68 5.38
C ILE A 86 20.70 33.00 6.49
N PRO A 87 21.43 33.75 7.35
CA PRO A 87 22.26 33.14 8.38
C PRO A 87 21.43 32.69 9.60
N GLY A 88 21.97 31.72 10.35
CA GLY A 88 21.41 31.26 11.62
C GLY A 88 20.30 30.21 11.47
N THR A 89 19.73 29.82 12.61
CA THR A 89 18.73 28.74 12.72
C THR A 89 17.47 28.98 11.90
N THR A 90 17.10 30.26 11.68
CA THR A 90 15.96 30.62 10.82
C THR A 90 16.22 30.26 9.37
N GLY A 91 17.43 30.52 8.86
CA GLY A 91 17.81 30.15 7.50
C GLY A 91 17.84 28.64 7.30
N GLU A 92 18.39 27.90 8.26
CA GLU A 92 18.39 26.43 8.24
C GLU A 92 16.98 25.85 8.21
N PHE A 93 16.06 26.38 9.03
CA PHE A 93 14.67 25.92 9.07
C PHE A 93 13.94 26.19 7.75
N ILE A 94 14.09 27.40 7.18
CA ILE A 94 13.51 27.74 5.87
C ILE A 94 14.08 26.83 4.78
N GLN A 95 15.39 26.55 4.81
CA GLN A 95 16.02 25.64 3.86
C GLN A 95 15.51 24.21 3.97
N GLN A 96 15.26 23.71 5.19
CA GLN A 96 14.68 22.39 5.42
C GLN A 96 13.26 22.29 4.88
N ILE A 97 12.41 23.29 5.13
CA ILE A 97 11.06 23.35 4.56
C ILE A 97 11.13 23.36 3.03
N ALA A 98 11.98 24.23 2.47
CA ALA A 98 12.13 24.34 1.03
C ALA A 98 12.66 23.05 0.40
N ALA A 99 13.53 22.31 1.08
CA ALA A 99 14.04 21.01 0.62
C ALA A 99 13.01 19.88 0.75
N TYR A 100 12.01 20.01 1.63
CA TYR A 100 10.92 19.05 1.77
C TYR A 100 9.89 19.15 0.63
N LEU A 101 9.60 20.35 0.15
CA LEU A 101 8.57 20.57 -0.86
C LEU A 101 8.74 19.74 -2.17
N PRO A 102 9.94 19.61 -2.77
CA PRO A 102 10.15 18.72 -3.92
C PRO A 102 9.82 17.26 -3.59
N ARG A 103 10.15 16.81 -2.38
CA ARG A 103 9.90 15.44 -1.92
C ARG A 103 8.41 15.19 -1.71
N LEU A 104 7.70 16.17 -1.14
CA LEU A 104 6.25 16.15 -0.98
C LEU A 104 5.55 15.96 -2.33
N ILE A 105 5.91 16.77 -3.32
CA ILE A 105 5.37 16.65 -4.67
C ILE A 105 5.76 15.30 -5.30
N GLY A 106 7.03 14.89 -5.16
CA GLY A 106 7.50 13.60 -5.67
C GLY A 106 6.69 12.43 -5.11
N GLY A 107 6.43 12.41 -3.81
CA GLY A 107 5.59 11.39 -3.17
C GLY A 107 4.17 11.36 -3.72
N ILE A 108 3.54 12.53 -3.87
CA ILE A 108 2.19 12.64 -4.47
C ILE A 108 2.19 12.14 -5.92
N LEU A 109 3.19 12.51 -6.72
CA LEU A 109 3.36 12.03 -8.09
C LEU A 109 3.49 10.51 -8.15
N VAL A 110 4.32 9.93 -7.28
CA VAL A 110 4.52 8.47 -7.22
C VAL A 110 3.21 7.77 -6.89
N ILE A 111 2.39 8.29 -5.98
CA ILE A 111 1.08 7.69 -5.67
C ILE A 111 0.19 7.73 -6.90
N VAL A 112 0.01 8.89 -7.52
CA VAL A 112 -0.94 9.06 -8.63
C VAL A 112 -0.50 8.28 -9.86
N LEU A 113 0.75 8.45 -10.31
CA LEU A 113 1.29 7.75 -11.47
C LEU A 113 1.47 6.25 -11.18
N GLY A 114 1.84 5.91 -9.95
CA GLY A 114 2.03 4.54 -9.54
C GLY A 114 0.75 3.72 -9.58
N ILE A 115 -0.40 4.29 -9.22
CA ILE A 115 -1.70 3.59 -9.37
C ILE A 115 -1.97 3.25 -10.84
N VAL A 116 -1.71 4.18 -11.76
CA VAL A 116 -1.86 3.93 -13.21
C VAL A 116 -0.92 2.81 -13.67
N LEU A 117 0.33 2.85 -13.21
CA LEU A 117 1.33 1.83 -13.53
C LEU A 117 0.92 0.45 -12.98
N VAL A 118 0.41 0.40 -11.76
CA VAL A 118 -0.02 -0.84 -11.10
C VAL A 118 -1.19 -1.48 -11.86
N ASP A 119 -2.18 -0.69 -12.27
CA ASP A 119 -3.32 -1.18 -13.05
C ASP A 119 -2.88 -1.78 -14.40
N PHE A 120 -1.97 -1.07 -15.08
CA PHE A 120 -1.37 -1.55 -16.32
C PHE A 120 -0.61 -2.87 -16.11
N LEU A 121 0.30 -2.92 -15.14
CA LEU A 121 1.11 -4.10 -14.85
C LEU A 121 0.25 -5.30 -14.40
N SER A 122 -0.73 -5.08 -13.52
CA SER A 122 -1.65 -6.14 -13.09
C SER A 122 -2.48 -6.69 -14.25
N THR A 123 -2.91 -5.84 -15.18
CA THR A 123 -3.64 -6.27 -16.37
C THR A 123 -2.75 -7.08 -17.31
N LEU A 124 -1.51 -6.65 -17.55
CA LEU A 124 -0.54 -7.42 -18.34
C LEU A 124 -0.29 -8.79 -17.72
N ILE A 125 -0.03 -8.82 -16.41
CA ILE A 125 0.23 -10.04 -15.68
C ILE A 125 -0.99 -10.96 -15.72
N GLY A 126 -2.20 -10.43 -15.56
CA GLY A 126 -3.44 -11.21 -15.70
C GLY A 126 -3.59 -11.87 -17.08
N LYS A 127 -3.20 -11.19 -18.16
CA LYS A 127 -3.22 -11.76 -19.52
C LYS A 127 -2.21 -12.88 -19.72
N VAL A 128 -1.08 -12.85 -18.99
CA VAL A 128 -0.05 -13.90 -19.04
C VAL A 128 -0.42 -15.08 -18.14
N ILE A 129 -0.92 -14.80 -16.94
CA ILE A 129 -1.26 -15.80 -15.92
C ILE A 129 -2.51 -16.58 -16.31
N ARG A 130 -3.59 -15.91 -16.73
CA ARG A 130 -4.89 -16.59 -16.99
C ARG A 130 -4.78 -17.79 -17.94
N PRO A 131 -4.08 -17.72 -19.09
CA PRO A 131 -3.92 -18.87 -19.99
C PRO A 131 -3.13 -20.05 -19.38
N MET A 132 -2.32 -19.81 -18.34
CA MET A 132 -1.59 -20.87 -17.65
C MET A 132 -2.49 -21.71 -16.73
N PHE A 133 -3.66 -21.17 -16.38
CA PHE A 133 -4.68 -21.89 -15.61
C PHE A 133 -5.76 -22.38 -16.60
N GLY A 134 -6.13 -23.66 -16.52
CA GLY A 134 -7.24 -24.19 -17.33
C GLY A 134 -8.57 -23.49 -17.00
N GLU A 135 -9.56 -23.60 -17.88
CA GLU A 135 -10.87 -22.93 -17.75
C GLU A 135 -11.58 -23.18 -16.40
N ALA A 136 -11.31 -24.31 -15.75
CA ALA A 136 -11.84 -24.67 -14.43
C ALA A 136 -11.15 -23.98 -13.22
N LYS A 137 -10.09 -23.18 -13.44
CA LYS A 137 -9.28 -22.54 -12.37
C LYS A 137 -9.11 -21.03 -12.58
N THR A 138 -10.02 -20.40 -13.31
CA THR A 138 -10.04 -18.95 -13.57
C THR A 138 -10.06 -18.14 -12.27
N GLU A 139 -10.77 -18.61 -11.24
CA GLU A 139 -10.80 -18.00 -9.92
C GLU A 139 -9.41 -17.92 -9.26
N ILE A 140 -8.57 -18.95 -9.42
CA ILE A 140 -7.20 -18.96 -8.88
C ILE A 140 -6.33 -17.96 -9.64
N ALA A 141 -6.47 -17.88 -10.97
CA ALA A 141 -5.76 -16.91 -11.77
C ALA A 141 -6.14 -15.47 -11.38
N ASP A 142 -7.42 -15.20 -11.14
CA ASP A 142 -7.90 -13.89 -10.70
C ASP A 142 -7.45 -13.55 -9.28
N MET A 143 -7.44 -14.52 -8.37
CA MET A 143 -6.86 -14.35 -7.03
C MET A 143 -5.38 -13.97 -7.11
N LEU A 144 -4.58 -14.69 -7.91
CA LEU A 144 -3.17 -14.38 -8.11
C LEU A 144 -2.95 -12.99 -8.70
N LYS A 145 -3.76 -12.61 -9.71
CA LYS A 145 -3.74 -11.25 -10.26
C LYS A 145 -3.99 -10.20 -9.19
N ASN A 146 -4.97 -10.41 -8.31
CA ASN A 146 -5.31 -9.48 -7.23
C ASN A 146 -4.22 -9.42 -6.15
N LEU A 147 -3.59 -10.54 -5.80
CA LEU A 147 -2.46 -10.56 -4.86
C LEU A 147 -1.26 -9.79 -5.43
N ILE A 148 -0.98 -9.94 -6.73
CA ILE A 148 0.07 -9.19 -7.40
C ILE A 148 -0.27 -7.70 -7.45
N PHE A 149 -1.52 -7.35 -7.76
CA PHE A 149 -1.99 -5.96 -7.71
C PHE A 149 -1.75 -5.34 -6.33
N LEU A 150 -2.14 -6.02 -5.25
CA LEU A 150 -1.89 -5.57 -3.87
C LEU A 150 -0.39 -5.43 -3.58
N GLY A 151 0.43 -6.39 -4.01
CA GLY A 151 1.88 -6.32 -3.85
C GLY A 151 2.51 -5.13 -4.58
N LEU A 152 2.05 -4.83 -5.80
CA LEU A 152 2.52 -3.67 -6.56
C LEU A 152 2.07 -2.35 -5.92
N ILE A 153 0.83 -2.27 -5.41
CA ILE A 153 0.39 -1.12 -4.59
C ILE A 153 1.33 -0.94 -3.39
N ALA A 154 1.69 -2.03 -2.72
CA ALA A 154 2.57 -1.98 -1.56
C ALA A 154 3.91 -1.32 -1.89
N VAL A 155 4.51 -1.70 -3.03
CA VAL A 155 5.76 -1.13 -3.54
C VAL A 155 5.62 0.36 -3.81
N ILE A 156 4.58 0.77 -4.55
CA ILE A 156 4.34 2.19 -4.88
C ILE A 156 4.15 3.04 -3.63
N LEU A 157 3.31 2.59 -2.70
CA LEU A 157 3.06 3.32 -1.46
C LEU A 157 4.32 3.39 -0.59
N ASN A 158 5.15 2.35 -0.57
CA ASN A 158 6.40 2.38 0.18
C ASN A 158 7.37 3.45 -0.39
N ILE A 159 7.56 3.47 -1.71
CA ILE A 159 8.39 4.50 -2.38
C ILE A 159 7.83 5.90 -2.10
N ALA A 160 6.51 6.07 -2.20
CA ALA A 160 5.88 7.34 -1.91
C ALA A 160 6.10 7.77 -0.46
N PHE A 161 5.93 6.87 0.51
CA PHE A 161 6.11 7.18 1.93
C PHE A 161 7.56 7.49 2.28
N GLU A 162 8.52 6.80 1.65
CA GLU A 162 9.95 7.11 1.77
C GLU A 162 10.24 8.54 1.29
N LEU A 163 9.69 8.94 0.13
CA LEU A 163 9.80 10.32 -0.36
C LEU A 163 9.16 11.32 0.61
N LEU A 164 7.97 10.99 1.13
CA LEU A 164 7.24 11.85 2.07
C LEU A 164 7.89 11.91 3.47
N LEU A 165 8.97 11.16 3.72
CA LEU A 165 9.61 11.00 5.03
C LEU A 165 8.66 10.49 6.11
N LEU A 166 7.66 9.72 5.69
CA LEU A 166 6.84 8.97 6.62
C LEU A 166 7.68 7.76 7.03
N ASN A 167 8.17 7.74 8.27
CA ASN A 167 8.98 6.64 8.82
C ASN A 167 8.09 5.39 9.01
N THR A 168 7.69 4.79 7.89
CA THR A 168 6.70 3.72 7.82
C THR A 168 7.34 2.39 7.46
N THR A 169 8.60 2.18 7.84
CA THR A 169 9.41 1.02 7.43
C THR A 169 8.62 -0.27 7.62
N GLY A 170 8.22 -0.89 6.51
CA GLY A 170 7.46 -2.14 6.49
C GLY A 170 5.95 -2.04 6.76
N LEU A 171 5.39 -0.89 7.19
CA LEU A 171 3.97 -0.78 7.58
C LEU A 171 3.00 -1.16 6.47
N VAL A 172 3.23 -0.66 5.25
CA VAL A 172 2.36 -0.96 4.11
C VAL A 172 2.34 -2.46 3.81
N TYR A 173 3.54 -3.09 3.80
CA TYR A 173 3.68 -4.52 3.57
C TYR A 173 3.04 -5.34 4.69
N SER A 174 3.29 -4.97 5.95
CA SER A 174 2.69 -5.59 7.14
C SER A 174 1.17 -5.55 7.11
N LEU A 175 0.59 -4.40 6.77
CA LEU A 175 -0.86 -4.23 6.65
C LEU A 175 -1.45 -5.14 5.58
N ILE A 176 -0.92 -5.05 4.35
CA ILE A 176 -1.42 -5.85 3.23
C ILE A 176 -1.26 -7.33 3.52
N LEU A 177 -0.10 -7.76 4.01
CA LEU A 177 0.18 -9.15 4.34
C LEU A 177 -0.81 -9.69 5.37
N GLY A 178 -1.06 -8.94 6.45
CA GLY A 178 -1.99 -9.42 7.47
C GLY A 178 -3.44 -9.47 7.00
N PHE A 179 -3.90 -8.50 6.20
CA PHE A 179 -5.23 -8.59 5.57
C PHE A 179 -5.34 -9.78 4.61
N VAL A 180 -4.29 -10.05 3.83
CA VAL A 180 -4.24 -11.22 2.93
C VAL A 180 -4.28 -12.52 3.73
N ILE A 181 -3.52 -12.63 4.82
CA ILE A 181 -3.52 -13.81 5.70
C ILE A 181 -4.92 -14.05 6.29
N ILE A 182 -5.60 -13.00 6.76
CA ILE A 182 -6.95 -13.10 7.32
C ILE A 182 -7.94 -13.51 6.24
N GLY A 183 -7.96 -12.79 5.11
CA GLY A 183 -8.90 -13.05 4.02
C GLY A 183 -8.73 -14.43 3.41
N ALA A 184 -7.50 -14.81 3.04
CA ALA A 184 -7.22 -16.15 2.52
C ALA A 184 -7.50 -17.23 3.57
N GLY A 185 -7.16 -16.98 4.82
CA GLY A 185 -7.43 -17.88 5.93
C GLY A 185 -8.91 -18.19 6.13
N ILE A 186 -9.78 -17.17 6.04
CA ILE A 186 -11.22 -17.34 6.12
C ILE A 186 -11.73 -18.20 4.94
N ILE A 187 -11.31 -17.89 3.71
CA ILE A 187 -11.73 -18.62 2.50
C ILE A 187 -11.30 -20.10 2.57
N ILE A 188 -10.05 -20.36 2.97
CA ILE A 188 -9.52 -21.71 3.14
C ILE A 188 -10.30 -22.46 4.22
N THR A 189 -10.58 -21.81 5.35
CA THR A 189 -11.36 -22.39 6.44
C THR A 189 -12.74 -22.83 5.96
N ASP A 190 -13.45 -21.96 5.24
CA ASP A 190 -14.79 -22.29 4.74
C ASP A 190 -14.75 -23.43 3.72
N THR A 191 -13.78 -23.41 2.80
CA THR A 191 -13.62 -24.44 1.78
C THR A 191 -13.31 -25.81 2.38
N VAL A 192 -12.34 -25.86 3.30
CA VAL A 192 -11.89 -27.09 3.96
C VAL A 192 -13.00 -27.67 4.83
N ILE A 193 -13.64 -26.86 5.67
CA ILE A 193 -14.70 -27.35 6.56
C ILE A 193 -15.92 -27.80 5.76
N LYS A 194 -16.29 -27.09 4.68
CA LYS A 194 -17.37 -27.52 3.81
C LYS A 194 -17.06 -28.85 3.15
N SER A 195 -15.88 -29.00 2.53
CA SER A 195 -15.46 -30.26 1.89
C SER A 195 -15.52 -31.44 2.86
N ILE A 196 -15.01 -31.26 4.09
CA ILE A 196 -15.03 -32.32 5.11
C ILE A 196 -16.47 -32.65 5.51
N THR A 197 -17.33 -31.65 5.67
CA THR A 197 -18.72 -31.88 6.12
C THR A 197 -19.58 -32.50 5.02
N ASP A 198 -19.32 -32.16 3.75
CA ASP A 198 -19.98 -32.73 2.59
C ASP A 198 -19.58 -34.21 2.39
N ASP A 199 -18.31 -34.56 2.60
CA ASP A 199 -17.80 -35.93 2.47
C ASP A 199 -18.10 -36.80 3.71
N HIS A 200 -18.14 -36.18 4.89
CA HIS A 200 -18.27 -36.86 6.18
C HIS A 200 -19.27 -36.09 7.07
N GLN A 201 -20.56 -36.40 6.87
CA GLN A 201 -21.67 -35.70 7.52
C GLN A 201 -21.64 -35.74 9.06
N GLU A 202 -20.98 -36.75 9.65
CA GLU A 202 -20.70 -36.87 11.09
C GLU A 202 -19.92 -35.68 11.68
N PHE A 203 -19.08 -35.00 10.88
CA PHE A 203 -18.33 -33.83 11.33
C PHE A 203 -19.16 -32.52 11.34
N SER A 204 -20.40 -32.53 10.85
CA SER A 204 -21.29 -31.36 10.87
C SER A 204 -21.46 -30.77 12.26
N SER A 205 -21.47 -31.64 13.28
CA SER A 205 -21.64 -31.25 14.70
C SER A 205 -20.46 -30.45 15.24
N ILE A 206 -19.25 -30.66 14.71
CA ILE A 206 -18.01 -29.99 15.15
C ILE A 206 -17.55 -28.89 14.19
N ALA A 207 -18.15 -28.80 12.99
CA ALA A 207 -17.79 -27.84 11.96
C ALA A 207 -17.75 -26.39 12.48
N GLY A 208 -18.74 -25.99 13.29
CA GLY A 208 -18.77 -24.64 13.89
C GLY A 208 -17.57 -24.36 14.80
N TYR A 209 -17.19 -25.33 15.63
CA TYR A 209 -16.01 -25.22 16.50
C TYR A 209 -14.71 -25.16 15.70
N ALA A 210 -14.58 -26.02 14.68
CA ALA A 210 -13.41 -26.03 13.81
C ALA A 210 -13.25 -24.70 13.05
N LYS A 211 -14.35 -24.13 12.53
CA LYS A 211 -14.34 -22.79 11.93
C LYS A 211 -13.88 -21.73 12.91
N PHE A 212 -14.43 -21.71 14.12
CA PHE A 212 -14.03 -20.75 15.15
C PHE A 212 -12.54 -20.83 15.49
N VAL A 213 -12.00 -22.05 15.62
CA VAL A 213 -10.57 -22.28 15.88
C VAL A 213 -9.71 -21.70 14.74
N LEU A 214 -10.01 -22.11 13.51
CA LEU A 214 -9.22 -21.72 12.34
C LEU A 214 -9.31 -20.21 12.08
N TYR A 215 -10.50 -19.61 12.20
CA TYR A 215 -10.65 -18.15 12.11
C TYR A 215 -9.83 -17.43 13.17
N SER A 216 -9.84 -17.92 14.42
CA SER A 216 -9.05 -17.32 15.51
C SER A 216 -7.55 -17.41 15.20
N ILE A 217 -7.06 -18.53 14.67
CA ILE A 217 -5.66 -18.70 14.25
C ILE A 217 -5.29 -17.69 13.16
N PHE A 218 -6.06 -17.62 12.07
CA PHE A 218 -5.76 -16.71 10.97
C PHE A 218 -5.88 -15.23 11.38
N LEU A 219 -6.83 -14.89 12.25
CA LEU A 219 -6.96 -13.55 12.80
C LEU A 219 -5.74 -13.18 13.64
N LEU A 220 -5.27 -14.07 14.51
CA LEU A 220 -4.08 -13.83 15.34
C LEU A 220 -2.80 -13.72 14.51
N ILE A 221 -2.61 -14.59 13.50
CA ILE A 221 -1.44 -14.52 12.61
C ILE A 221 -1.49 -13.22 11.78
N GLY A 222 -2.65 -12.88 11.23
CA GLY A 222 -2.81 -11.68 10.42
C GLY A 222 -2.67 -10.39 11.24
N ALA A 223 -3.22 -10.35 12.45
CA ALA A 223 -2.96 -9.26 13.39
C ALA A 223 -1.46 -9.18 13.72
N GLY A 224 -0.81 -10.33 13.95
CA GLY A 224 0.63 -10.42 14.16
C GLY A 224 1.43 -9.78 13.02
N ALA A 225 1.05 -10.06 11.78
CA ALA A 225 1.65 -9.48 10.59
C ALA A 225 1.40 -7.96 10.47
N ILE A 226 0.15 -7.50 10.69
CA ILE A 226 -0.24 -6.07 10.66
C ILE A 226 0.62 -5.26 11.63
N PHE A 227 0.79 -5.77 12.85
CA PHE A 227 1.48 -5.04 13.91
C PHE A 227 2.95 -5.43 14.07
N ALA A 228 3.53 -6.18 13.13
CA ALA A 228 4.90 -6.69 13.23
C ALA A 228 5.96 -5.57 13.38
N SER A 229 5.69 -4.39 12.82
CA SER A 229 6.58 -3.23 12.89
C SER A 229 6.46 -2.44 14.21
N PHE A 230 5.48 -2.75 15.06
CA PHE A 230 5.26 -2.05 16.32
C PHE A 230 5.92 -2.82 17.47
N THR A 231 6.93 -2.19 18.07
CA THR A 231 7.64 -2.76 19.22
C THR A 231 6.67 -3.12 20.34
N GLY A 232 6.78 -4.36 20.84
CA GLY A 232 5.96 -4.87 21.95
C GLY A 232 4.61 -5.46 21.55
N VAL A 233 4.06 -5.14 20.37
CA VAL A 233 2.72 -5.62 19.99
C VAL A 233 2.72 -7.11 19.65
N THR A 234 3.76 -7.60 18.99
CA THR A 234 3.90 -9.05 18.69
C THR A 234 3.92 -9.90 19.96
N GLY A 235 4.51 -9.39 21.06
CA GLY A 235 4.48 -10.03 22.37
C GLY A 235 3.07 -10.11 22.96
N ILE A 236 2.29 -9.03 22.85
CA ILE A 236 0.88 -9.01 23.29
C ILE A 236 0.07 -10.03 22.49
N ILE A 237 0.24 -10.06 21.16
CA ILE A 237 -0.46 -11.00 20.29
C ILE A 237 -0.09 -12.45 20.62
N SER A 238 1.18 -12.72 20.90
CA SER A 238 1.64 -14.04 21.37
C SER A 238 0.97 -14.46 22.67
N THR A 239 0.87 -13.56 23.66
CA THR A 239 0.17 -13.83 24.93
C THR A 239 -1.31 -14.16 24.70
N VAL A 240 -2.01 -13.41 23.83
CA VAL A 240 -3.40 -13.71 23.45
C VAL A 240 -3.49 -15.06 22.75
N ALA A 241 -2.56 -15.37 21.84
CA ALA A 241 -2.50 -16.65 21.14
C ALA A 241 -2.33 -17.84 22.11
N TRP A 242 -1.50 -17.70 23.15
CA TRP A 242 -1.40 -18.68 24.23
C TRP A 242 -2.70 -18.83 25.02
N GLY A 243 -3.40 -17.73 25.30
CA GLY A 243 -4.72 -17.78 25.93
C GLY A 243 -5.73 -18.59 25.11
N PHE A 244 -5.79 -18.37 23.80
CA PHE A 244 -6.60 -19.18 22.88
C PHE A 244 -6.16 -20.63 22.84
N ALA A 245 -4.85 -20.90 22.76
CA ALA A 245 -4.32 -22.27 22.74
C ALA A 245 -4.68 -23.06 24.01
N ILE A 246 -4.59 -22.43 25.19
CA ILE A 246 -5.00 -23.03 26.46
C ILE A 246 -6.51 -23.26 26.48
N ALA A 247 -7.31 -22.28 26.07
CA ALA A 247 -8.77 -22.44 26.00
C ALA A 247 -9.17 -23.62 25.09
N PHE A 248 -8.53 -23.77 23.93
CA PHE A 248 -8.74 -24.91 23.03
C PHE A 248 -8.30 -26.23 23.64
N ALA A 249 -7.15 -26.27 24.31
CA ALA A 249 -6.70 -27.46 25.01
C ALA A 249 -7.74 -27.92 26.05
N VAL A 250 -8.31 -27.01 26.83
CA VAL A 250 -9.35 -27.30 27.82
C VAL A 250 -10.63 -27.84 27.16
N VAL A 251 -11.07 -27.24 26.05
CA VAL A 251 -12.26 -27.70 25.31
C VAL A 251 -12.08 -29.09 24.71
N LEU A 252 -10.86 -29.47 24.33
CA LEU A 252 -10.56 -30.79 23.76
C LEU A 252 -10.54 -31.92 24.79
N ILE A 253 -10.32 -31.64 26.08
CA ILE A 253 -10.25 -32.66 27.15
C ILE A 253 -11.45 -33.64 27.12
N PRO A 254 -12.73 -33.18 27.18
CA PRO A 254 -13.87 -34.09 27.19
C PRO A 254 -14.00 -34.90 25.89
N ILE A 255 -13.65 -34.30 24.74
CA ILE A 255 -13.70 -34.97 23.44
C ILE A 255 -12.68 -36.11 23.40
N VAL A 256 -11.42 -35.82 23.73
CA VAL A 256 -10.34 -36.82 23.76
C VAL A 256 -10.65 -37.94 24.76
N TYR A 257 -11.18 -37.60 25.95
CA TYR A 257 -11.59 -38.60 26.94
C TYR A 257 -12.70 -39.52 26.41
N SER A 258 -13.71 -38.97 25.72
CA SER A 258 -14.81 -39.77 25.15
C SER A 258 -14.33 -40.75 24.08
N ILE A 259 -13.39 -40.32 23.21
CA ILE A 259 -12.81 -41.15 22.15
C ILE A 259 -11.93 -42.24 22.77
N ALA A 260 -11.07 -41.89 23.74
CA ALA A 260 -10.24 -42.85 24.46
C ALA A 260 -11.08 -43.93 25.15
N LYS A 261 -12.20 -43.54 25.78
CA LYS A 261 -13.14 -44.48 26.40
C LYS A 261 -13.79 -45.42 25.37
N LYS A 262 -14.25 -44.90 24.22
CA LYS A 262 -14.81 -45.74 23.14
C LYS A 262 -13.79 -46.79 22.64
N MET A 263 -12.56 -46.37 22.33
CA MET A 263 -11.49 -47.28 21.88
C MET A 263 -11.20 -48.40 22.89
N GLN A 264 -11.17 -48.08 24.19
CA GLN A 264 -11.00 -49.09 25.24
C GLN A 264 -12.16 -50.09 25.32
N THR A 265 -13.36 -49.70 24.90
CA THR A 265 -14.55 -50.56 24.96
C THR A 265 -14.67 -51.46 23.73
N GLU A 266 -14.18 -51.02 22.57
CA GLU A 266 -14.13 -51.82 21.33
C GLU A 266 -12.93 -52.80 21.27
N THR A 267 -11.89 -52.56 22.07
CA THR A 267 -10.70 -53.45 22.16
C THR A 267 -10.89 -54.59 23.18
N LYS A 268 -12.02 -54.62 23.90
CA LYS A 268 -12.40 -55.69 24.84
C LYS A 268 -13.48 -56.58 24.23
#